data_AF-A0AA88QJ76-F1
#
_entry.id   AF-A0AA88QJ76-F1
#
_cell.length_a   1.000
_cell.length_b   1.000
_cell.length_c   1.000
_cell.angle_alpha   90.00
_cell.angle_beta   90.00
_cell.angle_gamma   90.00
#
_symmetry.space_group_name_H-M   'P 1'
#
loop_
_entity.id
_entity.type
_entity.pdbx_description
1 polymer ?
#
loop_
_entity_poly.entity_id
_entity_poly.type
_entity_poly.pdbx_seq_one_letter_code
_entity_poly.pdbx_strand_id
1 'polypeptide(L)'
;CSLGDITNDDACYNKALEVSGNRSARAKRSLARNAYNRGEYEMSKNLWECAMALNSLYPDGWFALGAAALKARDVEKALDGFTRAVQLDPENGEAWNNIACLRNSWQLWENYSHVAADIGNFSLAMEALQKVLNLTDSKRVDAELIERMMQEVEKRALSSHPESALATSNYDCSDQIHVNSNIDWVGKSTSLDVELSRARQTENLVEWLGKILQQIVQSGGGAETWGLFARWHKLKGDLTMCSEALLKQVRSYQGSDLWKDRDRFKKFAHASLELCQNATDLSNPNIISTAKMRTPLTSIGWT
;
A
#
# COMPACT_ATOMS: atom_id res chain seq x y z
N CYS A 1 35.07 -23.93 -18.37
CA CYS A 1 34.88 -23.45 -16.98
C CYS A 1 36.10 -23.75 -16.12
N SER A 2 36.56 -25.00 -16.00
CA SER A 2 37.68 -25.36 -15.10
C SER A 2 38.97 -24.56 -15.34
N LEU A 3 39.31 -24.26 -16.60
CA LEU A 3 40.46 -23.40 -16.93
C LEU A 3 40.24 -21.94 -16.48
N GLY A 4 39.02 -21.43 -16.60
CA GLY A 4 38.63 -20.12 -16.10
C GLY A 4 38.63 -20.05 -14.58
N ASP A 5 38.26 -21.14 -13.89
CA ASP A 5 38.28 -21.21 -12.42
C ASP A 5 39.72 -21.08 -11.87
N ILE A 6 40.74 -21.49 -12.64
CA ILE A 6 42.16 -21.39 -12.28
C ILE A 6 42.75 -20.03 -12.68
N THR A 7 42.43 -19.55 -13.88
CA THR A 7 43.02 -18.31 -14.45
C THR A 7 42.27 -17.05 -14.06
N ASN A 8 41.06 -17.21 -13.51
CA ASN A 8 40.10 -16.16 -13.22
C ASN A 8 39.83 -15.19 -14.39
N ASP A 9 39.96 -15.68 -15.62
CA ASP A 9 39.78 -14.90 -16.83
C ASP A 9 38.35 -15.05 -17.38
N ASP A 10 37.67 -13.91 -17.56
CA ASP A 10 36.32 -13.83 -18.11
C ASP A 10 36.22 -14.38 -19.53
N ALA A 11 37.30 -14.28 -20.33
CA ALA A 11 37.31 -14.80 -21.70
C ALA A 11 37.09 -16.32 -21.74
N CYS A 12 37.61 -17.05 -20.75
CA CYS A 12 37.44 -18.49 -20.62
C CYS A 12 35.97 -18.87 -20.30
N TYR A 13 35.24 -18.03 -19.59
CA TYR A 13 33.82 -18.25 -19.30
C TYR A 13 32.92 -17.83 -20.45
N ASN A 14 33.23 -16.73 -21.14
CA ASN A 14 32.50 -16.28 -22.33
C ASN A 14 32.56 -17.34 -23.44
N LYS A 15 33.75 -17.88 -23.72
CA LYS A 15 33.90 -19.00 -24.66
C LYS A 15 33.11 -20.24 -24.24
N ALA A 16 33.02 -20.50 -22.94
CA ALA A 16 32.18 -21.60 -22.43
C ALA A 16 30.67 -21.33 -22.62
N LEU A 17 30.23 -20.06 -22.54
CA LEU A 17 28.85 -19.68 -22.84
C LEU A 17 28.53 -19.78 -24.33
N GLU A 18 29.44 -19.37 -25.20
CA GLU A 18 29.31 -19.49 -26.67
C GLU A 18 29.14 -20.95 -27.09
N VAL A 19 30.05 -21.82 -26.64
CA VAL A 19 30.01 -23.26 -26.96
C VAL A 19 28.77 -23.94 -26.40
N SER A 20 28.26 -23.48 -25.26
CA SER A 20 27.07 -24.06 -24.61
C SER A 20 25.75 -23.42 -25.04
N GLY A 21 25.75 -22.44 -25.95
CA GLY A 21 24.54 -21.72 -26.35
C GLY A 21 23.85 -21.00 -25.17
N ASN A 22 24.64 -20.43 -24.26
CA ASN A 22 24.19 -19.70 -23.07
C ASN A 22 23.41 -20.52 -22.02
N ARG A 23 23.55 -21.86 -22.05
CA ARG A 23 22.89 -22.81 -21.13
C ARG A 23 23.74 -23.19 -19.91
N SER A 24 25.00 -22.79 -19.88
CA SER A 24 25.89 -23.12 -18.76
C SER A 24 25.67 -22.21 -17.56
N ALA A 25 24.88 -22.70 -16.58
CA ALA A 25 24.70 -22.00 -15.31
C ALA A 25 26.03 -21.78 -14.56
N ARG A 26 26.97 -22.73 -14.62
CA ARG A 26 28.29 -22.60 -13.96
C ARG A 26 29.09 -21.43 -14.52
N ALA A 27 29.15 -21.26 -15.85
CA ALA A 27 29.89 -20.15 -16.45
C ALA A 27 29.26 -18.79 -16.08
N LYS A 28 27.92 -18.69 -16.08
CA LYS A 28 27.21 -17.47 -15.63
C LYS A 28 27.51 -17.13 -14.18
N ARG A 29 27.51 -18.11 -13.27
CA ARG A 29 27.84 -17.90 -11.85
C ARG A 29 29.25 -17.36 -11.65
N SER A 30 30.24 -17.93 -12.35
CA SER A 30 31.63 -17.45 -12.26
C SER A 30 31.78 -16.02 -12.79
N LEU A 31 31.16 -15.71 -13.94
CA LEU A 31 31.14 -14.34 -14.48
C LEU A 31 30.42 -13.36 -13.53
N ALA A 32 29.31 -13.77 -12.93
CA ALA A 32 28.57 -12.94 -11.98
C ALA A 32 29.41 -12.62 -10.74
N ARG A 33 30.18 -13.58 -10.25
CA ARG A 33 31.13 -13.39 -9.13
C ARG A 33 32.26 -12.43 -9.51
N ASN A 34 32.81 -12.56 -10.72
CA ASN A 34 33.85 -11.65 -11.21
C ASN A 34 33.33 -10.22 -11.36
N ALA A 35 32.14 -10.04 -11.95
CA ALA A 35 31.48 -8.74 -12.04
C ALA A 35 31.22 -8.13 -10.64
N TYR A 36 30.79 -8.93 -9.67
CA TYR A 36 30.60 -8.47 -8.29
C TYR A 36 31.91 -7.94 -7.67
N ASN A 37 33.01 -8.68 -7.86
CA ASN A 37 34.33 -8.30 -7.35
C ASN A 37 34.88 -7.03 -8.02
N ARG A 38 34.47 -6.74 -9.26
CA ARG A 38 34.80 -5.49 -9.97
C ARG A 38 33.92 -4.30 -9.55
N GLY A 39 32.86 -4.52 -8.76
CA GLY A 39 31.89 -3.49 -8.40
C GLY A 39 30.79 -3.26 -9.44
N GLU A 40 30.72 -4.10 -10.48
CA GLU A 40 29.69 -4.07 -11.52
C GLU A 40 28.41 -4.78 -11.02
N TYR A 41 27.78 -4.23 -9.98
CA TYR A 41 26.70 -4.91 -9.25
C TYR A 41 25.47 -5.19 -10.11
N GLU A 42 25.08 -4.28 -11.01
CA GLU A 42 23.93 -4.47 -11.90
C GLU A 42 24.14 -5.60 -12.90
N MET A 43 25.34 -5.68 -13.46
CA MET A 43 25.72 -6.77 -14.35
C MET A 43 25.77 -8.10 -13.59
N SER A 44 26.35 -8.09 -12.39
CA SER A 44 26.38 -9.26 -11.52
C SER A 44 24.98 -9.79 -11.20
N LYS A 45 24.06 -8.90 -10.80
CA LYS A 45 22.66 -9.21 -10.50
C LYS A 45 21.99 -9.92 -11.69
N ASN A 46 22.08 -9.35 -12.88
CA ASN A 46 21.48 -9.92 -14.09
C ASN A 46 22.08 -11.30 -14.46
N LEU A 47 23.39 -11.46 -14.30
CA LEU A 47 24.06 -12.74 -14.55
C LEU A 47 23.67 -13.82 -13.53
N TRP A 48 23.51 -13.44 -12.26
CA TRP A 48 23.01 -14.33 -11.21
C TRP A 48 21.56 -14.75 -11.48
N GLU A 49 20.69 -13.84 -11.88
CA GLU A 49 19.30 -14.18 -12.28
C GLU A 49 19.27 -15.17 -13.43
N CYS A 50 20.05 -14.90 -14.47
CA CYS A 50 20.16 -15.79 -15.62
C CYS A 50 20.72 -17.17 -15.22
N ALA A 51 21.57 -17.24 -14.20
CA ALA A 51 22.08 -18.50 -13.67
C ALA A 51 21.03 -19.24 -12.84
N MET A 52 20.27 -18.54 -12.00
CA MET A 52 19.22 -19.11 -11.15
C MET A 52 17.98 -19.54 -11.94
N ALA A 53 17.70 -18.88 -13.07
CA ALA A 53 16.69 -19.31 -14.02
C ALA A 53 17.04 -20.66 -14.68
N LEU A 54 18.33 -20.97 -14.84
CA LEU A 54 18.80 -22.24 -15.39
C LEU A 54 18.90 -23.33 -14.32
N ASN A 55 19.33 -22.98 -13.12
CA ASN A 55 19.39 -23.89 -11.98
C ASN A 55 18.93 -23.18 -10.71
N SER A 56 17.69 -23.43 -10.31
CA SER A 56 17.06 -22.83 -9.15
C SER A 56 17.38 -23.53 -7.83
N LEU A 57 17.96 -24.74 -7.86
CA LEU A 57 18.27 -25.54 -6.66
C LEU A 57 19.71 -25.28 -6.21
N TYR A 58 20.05 -24.01 -5.97
CA TYR A 58 21.38 -23.61 -5.53
C TYR A 58 21.31 -22.47 -4.49
N PRO A 59 21.28 -22.80 -3.18
CA PRO A 59 21.11 -21.80 -2.11
C PRO A 59 22.14 -20.67 -2.15
N ASP A 60 23.42 -20.98 -2.30
CA ASP A 60 24.49 -19.96 -2.35
C ASP A 60 24.31 -19.00 -3.54
N GLY A 61 23.70 -19.46 -4.64
CA GLY A 61 23.46 -18.62 -5.80
C GLY A 61 22.34 -17.62 -5.57
N TRP A 62 21.28 -18.04 -4.89
CA TRP A 62 20.21 -17.14 -4.44
C TRP A 62 20.71 -16.14 -3.40
N PHE A 63 21.59 -16.57 -2.48
CA PHE A 63 22.26 -15.67 -1.55
C PHE A 63 23.15 -14.66 -2.27
N ALA A 64 23.96 -15.11 -3.23
CA ALA A 64 24.83 -14.23 -4.02
C ALA A 64 24.04 -13.25 -4.91
N LEU A 65 22.90 -13.68 -5.46
CA LEU A 65 21.95 -12.80 -6.14
C LEU A 65 21.44 -11.72 -5.18
N GLY A 66 21.04 -12.12 -3.97
CA GLY A 66 20.56 -11.19 -2.95
C GLY A 66 21.61 -10.15 -2.57
N ALA A 67 22.85 -10.58 -2.39
CA ALA A 67 23.98 -9.69 -2.09
C ALA A 67 24.31 -8.73 -3.26
N ALA A 68 24.31 -9.22 -4.50
CA ALA A 68 24.50 -8.40 -5.69
C ALA A 68 23.38 -7.35 -5.85
N ALA A 69 22.13 -7.76 -5.68
CA ALA A 69 20.96 -6.88 -5.71
C ALA A 69 21.01 -5.81 -4.61
N LEU A 70 21.45 -6.17 -3.40
CA LEU A 70 21.59 -5.22 -2.30
C LEU A 70 22.64 -4.14 -2.61
N LYS A 71 23.79 -4.52 -3.18
CA LYS A 71 24.83 -3.57 -3.60
C LYS A 71 24.39 -2.71 -4.79
N ALA A 72 23.55 -3.27 -5.66
CA ALA A 72 22.83 -2.57 -6.72
C ALA A 72 21.72 -1.61 -6.23
N ARG A 73 21.43 -1.58 -4.91
CA ARG A 73 20.31 -0.84 -4.29
C ARG A 73 18.92 -1.33 -4.73
N ASP A 74 18.83 -2.54 -5.28
CA ASP A 74 17.59 -3.21 -5.64
C ASP A 74 17.16 -4.11 -4.47
N VAL A 75 16.39 -3.52 -3.55
CA VAL A 75 16.11 -4.16 -2.26
C VAL A 75 15.02 -5.22 -2.35
N GLU A 76 14.05 -5.05 -3.24
CA GLU A 76 13.01 -6.05 -3.49
C GLU A 76 13.66 -7.36 -3.96
N LYS A 77 14.53 -7.25 -4.96
CA LYS A 77 15.22 -8.42 -5.50
C LYS A 77 16.24 -9.00 -4.52
N ALA A 78 16.83 -8.16 -3.67
CA ALA A 78 17.66 -8.63 -2.57
C ALA A 78 16.86 -9.51 -1.59
N LEU A 79 15.67 -9.03 -1.19
CA LEU A 79 14.78 -9.75 -0.29
C LEU A 79 14.32 -11.07 -0.91
N ASP A 80 13.93 -11.07 -2.19
CA ASP A 80 13.57 -12.29 -2.93
C ASP A 80 14.71 -13.30 -2.98
N GLY A 81 15.93 -12.84 -3.31
CA GLY A 81 17.12 -13.67 -3.34
C GLY A 81 17.41 -14.33 -2.00
N PHE A 82 17.44 -13.56 -0.92
CA PHE A 82 17.67 -14.13 0.41
C PHE A 82 16.52 -15.05 0.87
N THR A 83 15.26 -14.69 0.58
CA THR A 83 14.10 -15.52 0.95
C THR A 83 14.15 -16.87 0.25
N ARG A 84 14.52 -16.90 -1.04
CA ARG A 84 14.72 -18.15 -1.78
C ARG A 84 15.90 -18.95 -1.27
N ALA A 85 16.99 -18.31 -0.86
CA ALA A 85 18.14 -18.99 -0.26
C ALA A 85 17.74 -19.73 1.02
N VAL A 86 17.00 -19.07 1.91
CA VAL A 86 16.49 -19.65 3.17
C VAL A 86 15.45 -20.76 2.94
N GLN A 87 14.61 -20.62 1.91
CA GLN A 87 13.66 -21.68 1.55
C GLN A 87 14.36 -22.99 1.15
N LEU A 88 15.56 -22.90 0.57
CA LEU A 88 16.35 -24.06 0.16
C LEU A 88 17.32 -24.53 1.24
N ASP A 89 17.85 -23.61 2.03
CA ASP A 89 18.73 -23.85 3.17
C ASP A 89 18.28 -23.04 4.40
N PRO A 90 17.40 -23.63 5.24
CA PRO A 90 16.87 -22.96 6.44
C PRO A 90 17.93 -22.63 7.49
N GLU A 91 19.09 -23.29 7.46
CA GLU A 91 20.18 -23.12 8.43
C GLU A 91 21.11 -21.94 8.08
N ASN A 92 20.88 -21.27 6.95
CA ASN A 92 21.68 -20.13 6.52
C ASN A 92 21.40 -18.88 7.38
N GLY A 93 22.12 -18.76 8.51
CA GLY A 93 22.01 -17.65 9.45
C GLY A 93 22.35 -16.28 8.84
N GLU A 94 23.26 -16.22 7.86
CA GLU A 94 23.60 -14.96 7.17
C GLU A 94 22.44 -14.45 6.33
N ALA A 95 21.76 -15.34 5.60
CA ALA A 95 20.59 -15.01 4.81
C ALA A 95 19.44 -14.52 5.72
N TRP A 96 19.19 -15.20 6.83
CA TRP A 96 18.21 -14.75 7.83
C TRP A 96 18.54 -13.38 8.41
N ASN A 97 19.80 -13.13 8.75
CA ASN A 97 20.25 -11.84 9.27
C ASN A 97 20.03 -10.72 8.25
N ASN A 98 20.37 -10.96 6.97
CA ASN A 98 20.14 -9.98 5.90
C ASN A 98 18.66 -9.71 5.67
N ILE A 99 17.80 -10.73 5.68
CA ILE A 99 16.33 -10.57 5.61
C ILE A 99 15.83 -9.73 6.79
N ALA A 100 16.29 -10.03 8.01
CA ALA A 100 15.88 -9.31 9.20
C ALA A 100 16.31 -7.84 9.13
N CYS A 101 17.56 -7.55 8.77
CA CYS A 101 18.06 -6.18 8.61
C CYS A 101 17.27 -5.41 7.54
N LEU A 102 16.99 -6.04 6.39
CA LEU A 102 16.20 -5.43 5.33
C LEU A 102 14.77 -5.15 5.77
N ARG A 103 14.12 -6.12 6.42
CA ARG A 103 12.75 -5.97 6.93
C ARG A 103 12.65 -4.99 8.09
N ASN A 104 13.68 -4.84 8.90
CA ASN A 104 13.68 -3.97 10.08
C ASN A 104 14.13 -2.53 9.77
N SER A 105 14.57 -2.25 8.54
CA SER A 105 14.88 -0.88 8.14
C SER A 105 13.59 -0.10 7.86
N TRP A 106 13.19 0.74 8.81
CA TRP A 106 12.04 1.61 8.66
C TRP A 106 12.21 2.62 7.51
N GLN A 107 13.43 3.12 7.27
CA GLN A 107 13.70 4.06 6.17
C GLN A 107 13.39 3.46 4.80
N LEU A 108 13.66 2.17 4.65
CA LEU A 108 13.39 1.46 3.41
C LEU A 108 11.89 1.35 3.18
N TRP A 109 11.13 0.93 4.19
CA TRP A 109 9.68 0.83 4.09
C TRP A 109 9.01 2.19 3.88
N GLU A 110 9.57 3.26 4.43
CA GLU A 110 9.14 4.64 4.20
C GLU A 110 9.35 5.06 2.72
N ASN A 111 10.54 4.82 2.16
CA ASN A 111 10.77 5.09 0.73
C ASN A 111 9.87 4.23 -0.17
N TYR A 112 9.71 2.95 0.16
CA TYR A 112 8.87 2.02 -0.59
C TYR A 112 7.39 2.41 -0.53
N SER A 113 6.90 2.89 0.61
CA SER A 113 5.50 3.33 0.74
C SER A 113 5.21 4.56 -0.13
N HIS A 114 6.15 5.50 -0.24
CA HIS A 114 6.05 6.63 -1.16
C HIS A 114 6.03 6.19 -2.63
N VAL A 115 7.00 5.38 -3.04
CA VAL A 115 7.09 4.92 -4.44
C VAL A 115 5.86 4.09 -4.83
N ALA A 116 5.38 3.21 -3.95
CA ALA A 116 4.17 2.44 -4.19
C ALA A 116 2.92 3.34 -4.33
N ALA A 117 2.83 4.41 -3.54
CA ALA A 117 1.76 5.40 -3.67
C ALA A 117 1.86 6.19 -4.99
N ASP A 118 3.07 6.58 -5.41
CA ASP A 118 3.30 7.30 -6.68
C ASP A 118 2.97 6.45 -7.91
N ILE A 119 3.20 5.12 -7.83
CA ILE A 119 2.79 4.16 -8.86
C ILE A 119 1.26 3.94 -8.85
N GLY A 120 0.58 4.32 -7.77
CA GLY A 120 -0.86 4.11 -7.57
C GLY A 120 -1.23 2.74 -6.99
N ASN A 121 -0.24 1.99 -6.47
CA ASN A 121 -0.47 0.73 -5.77
C ASN A 121 -0.64 0.97 -4.26
N PHE A 122 -1.81 1.49 -3.90
CA PHE A 122 -2.13 1.88 -2.53
C PHE A 122 -2.15 0.71 -1.54
N SER A 123 -2.44 -0.52 -1.99
CA SER A 123 -2.37 -1.71 -1.12
C SER A 123 -0.96 -1.96 -0.59
N LEU A 124 0.05 -1.92 -1.47
CA LEU A 124 1.44 -2.11 -1.08
C LEU A 124 1.93 -0.93 -0.24
N ALA A 125 1.51 0.28 -0.60
CA ALA A 125 1.86 1.47 0.16
C ALA A 125 1.30 1.43 1.60
N MET A 126 0.07 0.95 1.80
CA MET A 126 -0.52 0.76 3.13
C MET A 126 0.20 -0.34 3.93
N GLU A 127 0.55 -1.45 3.28
CA GLU A 127 1.32 -2.51 3.94
C GLU A 127 2.68 -2.00 4.43
N ALA A 128 3.37 -1.25 3.57
CA ALA A 128 4.65 -0.64 3.87
C ALA A 128 4.56 0.33 5.05
N LEU A 129 3.55 1.21 5.04
CA LEU A 129 3.27 2.13 6.14
C LEU A 129 2.99 1.38 7.44
N GLN A 130 2.21 0.30 7.39
CA GLN A 130 1.93 -0.55 8.54
C GLN A 130 3.21 -1.17 9.12
N LYS A 131 4.19 -1.56 8.28
CA LYS A 131 5.51 -2.02 8.73
C LYS A 131 6.30 -0.89 9.39
N VAL A 132 6.34 0.31 8.81
CA VAL A 132 7.02 1.48 9.42
C VAL A 132 6.47 1.77 10.81
N LEU A 133 5.13 1.79 10.96
CA LEU A 133 4.49 2.03 12.25
C LEU A 133 4.84 0.96 13.28
N ASN A 134 4.82 -0.31 12.88
CA ASN A 134 5.17 -1.42 13.77
C ASN A 134 6.65 -1.40 14.19
N LEU A 135 7.56 -0.99 13.30
CA LEU A 135 8.99 -0.91 13.58
C LEU A 135 9.38 0.31 14.43
N THR A 136 8.58 1.38 14.37
CA THR A 136 8.86 2.64 15.05
C THR A 136 8.03 2.86 16.31
N ASP A 137 7.27 1.84 16.75
CA ASP A 137 6.27 1.92 17.82
C ASP A 137 5.33 3.14 17.63
N SER A 138 4.89 3.36 16.38
CA SER A 138 4.05 4.47 15.94
C SER A 138 4.60 5.88 16.20
N LYS A 139 5.91 6.03 16.44
CA LYS A 139 6.54 7.34 16.64
C LYS A 139 6.73 8.12 15.35
N ARG A 140 6.86 7.41 14.21
CA ARG A 140 6.98 8.03 12.89
C ARG A 140 5.67 7.86 12.13
N VAL A 141 4.97 8.98 11.99
CA VAL A 141 3.73 9.08 11.23
C VAL A 141 3.96 10.06 10.10
N ASP A 142 3.99 9.56 8.88
CA ASP A 142 3.97 10.41 7.70
C ASP A 142 2.52 10.82 7.39
N ALA A 143 2.15 12.00 7.88
CA ALA A 143 0.81 12.55 7.69
C ALA A 143 0.52 12.86 6.21
N GLU A 144 1.53 13.19 5.40
CA GLU A 144 1.35 13.54 4.00
C GLU A 144 0.98 12.30 3.18
N LEU A 145 1.68 11.20 3.39
CA LEU A 145 1.38 9.94 2.71
C LEU A 145 -0.02 9.41 3.09
N ILE A 146 -0.39 9.48 4.37
CA ILE A 146 -1.72 9.04 4.84
C ILE A 146 -2.81 9.92 4.23
N GLU A 147 -2.60 11.23 4.14
CA GLU A 147 -3.52 12.16 3.48
C GLU A 147 -3.70 11.82 1.99
N ARG A 148 -2.61 11.53 1.26
CA ARG A 148 -2.69 11.07 -0.14
C ARG A 148 -3.47 9.77 -0.28
N MET A 149 -3.24 8.80 0.61
CA MET A 149 -4.00 7.54 0.63
C MET A 149 -5.49 7.78 0.92
N MET A 150 -5.81 8.66 1.87
CA MET A 150 -7.18 9.01 2.22
C MET A 150 -7.91 9.64 1.01
N GLN A 151 -7.29 10.61 0.35
CA GLN A 151 -7.88 11.27 -0.83
C GLN A 151 -8.18 10.28 -1.95
N GLU A 152 -7.29 9.32 -2.19
CA GLU A 152 -7.55 8.28 -3.19
C GLU A 152 -8.71 7.37 -2.76
N VAL A 153 -8.75 6.95 -1.50
CA VAL A 153 -9.84 6.12 -0.98
C VAL A 153 -11.19 6.84 -1.10
N GLU A 154 -11.25 8.13 -0.75
CA GLU A 154 -12.44 8.97 -0.93
C GLU A 154 -12.86 9.09 -2.40
N LYS A 155 -11.90 9.36 -3.29
CA LYS A 155 -12.15 9.44 -4.74
C LYS A 155 -12.72 8.14 -5.29
N ARG A 156 -12.19 7.00 -4.85
CA ARG A 156 -12.69 5.68 -5.24
C ARG A 156 -14.09 5.41 -4.67
N ALA A 157 -14.34 5.76 -3.41
CA ALA A 157 -15.65 5.61 -2.77
C ALA A 157 -16.74 6.50 -3.42
N LEU A 158 -16.38 7.71 -3.87
CA LEU A 158 -17.27 8.58 -4.65
C LEU A 158 -17.57 7.99 -6.03
N SER A 159 -16.57 7.40 -6.69
CA SER A 159 -16.75 6.78 -8.02
C SER A 159 -17.59 5.50 -8.00
N SER A 160 -17.64 4.78 -6.87
CA SER A 160 -18.48 3.59 -6.69
C SER A 160 -19.95 3.91 -6.38
N HIS A 161 -20.31 5.19 -6.16
CA HIS A 161 -21.67 5.62 -5.84
C HIS A 161 -22.19 6.70 -6.82
N PRO A 162 -22.70 6.35 -8.01
CA PRO A 162 -23.30 7.30 -8.93
C PRO A 162 -24.74 7.73 -8.58
N GLU A 163 -25.29 7.37 -7.42
CA GLU A 163 -26.72 7.58 -7.12
C GLU A 163 -27.06 8.93 -6.45
N SER A 164 -26.09 9.82 -6.22
CA SER A 164 -26.34 11.13 -5.59
C SER A 164 -26.36 12.31 -6.57
N ALA A 165 -26.02 12.08 -7.85
CA ALA A 165 -25.84 13.15 -8.84
C ALA A 165 -26.91 13.20 -9.95
N LEU A 166 -28.03 12.48 -9.80
CA LEU A 166 -29.21 12.63 -10.66
C LEU A 166 -30.29 13.47 -9.96
N ALA A 167 -30.12 14.80 -10.11
CA ALA A 167 -31.14 15.81 -10.41
C ALA A 167 -32.58 15.52 -9.92
N THR A 168 -33.24 16.32 -9.07
CA THR A 168 -33.49 17.76 -9.24
C THR A 168 -33.47 18.24 -10.70
N SER A 169 -34.36 17.68 -11.52
CA SER A 169 -34.96 18.43 -12.63
C SER A 169 -36.37 17.89 -12.92
N ASN A 170 -37.38 18.63 -12.48
CA ASN A 170 -38.74 18.54 -13.00
C ASN A 170 -38.73 18.92 -14.48
N TYR A 171 -39.27 18.08 -15.37
CA TYR A 171 -40.19 18.46 -16.44
C TYR A 171 -40.92 17.19 -16.94
N ASP A 172 -42.23 17.32 -17.08
CA ASP A 172 -43.17 16.42 -17.75
C ASP A 172 -42.65 15.90 -19.10
N CYS A 173 -42.97 14.63 -19.42
CA CYS A 173 -43.88 14.33 -20.54
C CYS A 173 -44.26 12.84 -20.56
N SER A 174 -45.57 12.59 -20.52
CA SER A 174 -46.23 11.36 -20.91
C SER A 174 -45.96 11.03 -22.38
N ASP A 175 -45.64 9.77 -22.71
CA ASP A 175 -46.33 9.01 -23.77
C ASP A 175 -45.83 7.57 -23.92
N GLN A 176 -46.72 6.76 -24.48
CA GLN A 176 -46.81 5.30 -24.40
C GLN A 176 -45.85 4.51 -25.32
N ILE A 177 -45.42 3.35 -24.78
CA ILE A 177 -45.36 1.99 -25.38
C ILE A 177 -44.72 1.83 -26.78
N HIS A 178 -43.60 1.09 -26.84
CA HIS A 178 -43.54 -0.15 -27.62
C HIS A 178 -42.45 -1.11 -27.12
N VAL A 179 -42.90 -2.28 -26.69
CA VAL A 179 -42.09 -3.47 -26.41
C VAL A 179 -41.50 -3.97 -27.73
N ASN A 180 -40.19 -4.18 -27.76
CA ASN A 180 -39.63 -5.30 -28.53
C ASN A 180 -38.36 -5.82 -27.86
N SER A 181 -38.49 -7.08 -27.44
CA SER A 181 -37.47 -7.96 -26.88
C SER A 181 -36.40 -8.30 -27.91
N ASN A 182 -35.14 -8.07 -27.57
CA ASN A 182 -34.01 -8.92 -27.93
C ASN A 182 -32.88 -8.62 -26.94
N ILE A 183 -32.80 -9.42 -25.87
CA ILE A 183 -31.73 -9.32 -24.88
C ILE A 183 -30.61 -10.25 -25.31
N ASP A 184 -29.56 -9.68 -25.89
CA ASP A 184 -28.25 -10.32 -26.01
C ASP A 184 -27.60 -10.42 -24.61
N TRP A 185 -27.72 -11.60 -23.99
CA TRP A 185 -27.30 -11.90 -22.61
C TRP A 185 -25.82 -12.34 -22.47
N VAL A 186 -24.90 -11.84 -23.30
CA VAL A 186 -23.50 -12.32 -23.29
C VAL A 186 -22.44 -11.24 -22.99
N GLY A 187 -22.82 -9.96 -22.91
CA GLY A 187 -21.85 -8.85 -22.70
C GLY A 187 -21.91 -8.09 -21.36
N LYS A 188 -22.90 -8.36 -20.49
CA LYS A 188 -23.16 -7.55 -19.27
C LYS A 188 -22.56 -8.11 -17.98
N SER A 189 -22.23 -9.40 -17.93
CA SER A 189 -21.65 -10.02 -16.72
C SER A 189 -20.25 -9.50 -16.42
N THR A 190 -19.42 -9.29 -17.44
CA THR A 190 -18.02 -8.89 -17.27
C THR A 190 -17.86 -7.46 -16.73
N SER A 191 -18.76 -6.53 -17.08
CA SER A 191 -18.76 -5.16 -16.56
C SER A 191 -19.15 -5.11 -15.09
N LEU A 192 -20.19 -5.84 -14.72
CA LEU A 192 -20.71 -5.87 -13.35
C LEU A 192 -19.72 -6.60 -12.41
N ASP A 193 -19.12 -7.69 -12.88
CA ASP A 193 -18.11 -8.44 -12.11
C ASP A 193 -16.86 -7.59 -11.85
N VAL A 194 -16.45 -6.76 -12.81
CA VAL A 194 -15.34 -5.81 -12.65
C VAL A 194 -15.71 -4.69 -11.67
N GLU A 195 -16.91 -4.13 -11.74
CA GLU A 195 -17.39 -3.11 -10.78
C GLU A 195 -17.50 -3.65 -9.36
N LEU A 196 -18.05 -4.86 -9.20
CA LEU A 196 -18.13 -5.56 -7.91
C LEU A 196 -16.73 -5.86 -7.35
N SER A 197 -15.78 -6.29 -8.20
CA SER A 197 -14.40 -6.52 -7.78
C SER A 197 -13.72 -5.22 -7.31
N ARG A 198 -13.98 -4.10 -7.99
CA ARG A 198 -13.46 -2.78 -7.64
C ARG A 198 -14.09 -2.27 -6.33
N ALA A 199 -15.40 -2.44 -6.14
CA ALA A 199 -16.09 -2.09 -4.91
C ALA A 199 -15.54 -2.86 -3.70
N ARG A 200 -15.30 -4.17 -3.84
CA ARG A 200 -14.66 -4.99 -2.79
C ARG A 200 -13.23 -4.54 -2.49
N GLN A 201 -12.45 -4.20 -3.51
CA GLN A 201 -11.10 -3.66 -3.33
C GLN A 201 -11.14 -2.32 -2.58
N THR A 202 -12.10 -1.45 -2.87
CA THR A 202 -12.25 -0.18 -2.16
C THR A 202 -12.67 -0.37 -0.72
N GLU A 203 -13.59 -1.29 -0.43
CA GLU A 203 -13.97 -1.64 0.95
C GLU A 203 -12.78 -2.17 1.74
N ASN A 204 -11.99 -3.07 1.15
CA ASN A 204 -10.77 -3.59 1.78
C ASN A 204 -9.76 -2.49 2.10
N LEU A 205 -9.57 -1.52 1.19
CA LEU A 205 -8.69 -0.38 1.40
C LEU A 205 -9.21 0.54 2.53
N VAL A 206 -10.52 0.79 2.58
CA VAL A 206 -11.15 1.55 3.67
C VAL A 206 -10.91 0.84 5.02
N GLU A 207 -11.15 -0.46 5.10
CA GLU A 207 -10.93 -1.21 6.35
C GLU A 207 -9.47 -1.20 6.78
N TRP A 208 -8.54 -1.36 5.83
CA TRP A 208 -7.11 -1.40 6.15
C TRP A 208 -6.58 -0.04 6.61
N LEU A 209 -6.99 1.04 5.95
CA LEU A 209 -6.69 2.41 6.37
C LEU A 209 -7.23 2.68 7.79
N GLY A 210 -8.41 2.17 8.11
CA GLY A 210 -9.00 2.26 9.45
C GLY A 210 -8.13 1.64 10.54
N LYS A 211 -7.58 0.44 10.29
CA LYS A 211 -6.67 -0.23 11.22
C LYS A 211 -5.39 0.59 11.48
N ILE A 212 -4.82 1.14 10.41
CA ILE A 212 -3.63 2.02 10.48
C ILE A 212 -3.93 3.27 11.32
N LEU A 213 -5.02 3.97 11.02
CA LEU A 213 -5.41 5.18 11.75
C LEU A 213 -5.72 4.89 13.22
N GLN A 214 -6.42 3.78 13.52
CA GLN A 214 -6.71 3.36 14.89
C GLN A 214 -5.43 3.11 15.68
N GLN A 215 -4.45 2.45 15.09
CA GLN A 215 -3.14 2.21 15.72
C GLN A 215 -2.40 3.52 16.02
N ILE A 216 -2.38 4.46 15.07
CA ILE A 216 -1.74 5.78 15.25
C ILE A 216 -2.43 6.57 16.37
N VAL A 217 -3.76 6.56 16.37
CA VAL A 217 -4.58 7.24 17.38
C VAL A 217 -4.30 6.68 18.78
N GLN A 218 -4.24 5.35 18.93
CA GLN A 218 -3.95 4.68 20.20
C GLN A 218 -2.56 5.03 20.75
N SER A 219 -1.58 5.26 19.88
CA SER A 219 -0.22 5.68 20.27
C SER A 219 -0.06 7.17 20.60
N GLY A 220 -1.13 7.97 20.52
CA GLY A 220 -1.08 9.41 20.78
C GLY A 220 -0.92 10.25 19.51
N GLY A 221 -1.78 10.00 18.52
CA GLY A 221 -1.77 10.72 17.24
C GLY A 221 -1.96 12.24 17.37
N GLY A 222 -1.28 12.99 16.49
CA GLY A 222 -1.38 14.45 16.40
C GLY A 222 -2.72 14.95 15.84
N ALA A 223 -2.95 16.26 15.86
CA ALA A 223 -4.20 16.90 15.42
C ALA A 223 -4.66 16.47 14.02
N GLU A 224 -3.71 16.33 13.09
CA GLU A 224 -3.99 15.97 11.69
C GLU A 224 -4.47 14.51 11.57
N THR A 225 -3.95 13.61 12.39
CA THR A 225 -4.38 12.20 12.42
C THR A 225 -5.82 12.05 12.90
N TRP A 226 -6.28 12.90 13.84
CA TRP A 226 -7.67 12.93 14.28
C TRP A 226 -8.61 13.43 13.18
N GLY A 227 -8.18 14.41 12.37
CA GLY A 227 -8.93 14.87 11.21
C GLY A 227 -9.09 13.79 10.14
N LEU A 228 -7.99 13.09 9.84
CA LEU A 228 -8.01 11.92 8.95
C LEU A 228 -8.93 10.80 9.49
N PHE A 229 -8.87 10.52 10.79
CA PHE A 229 -9.74 9.54 11.43
C PHE A 229 -11.22 9.92 11.39
N ALA A 230 -11.54 11.22 11.54
CA ALA A 230 -12.90 11.71 11.37
C ALA A 230 -13.42 11.51 9.95
N ARG A 231 -12.61 11.83 8.92
CA ARG A 231 -12.96 11.59 7.51
C ARG A 231 -13.19 10.12 7.20
N TRP A 232 -12.38 9.22 7.78
CA TRP A 232 -12.57 7.78 7.66
C TRP A 232 -13.92 7.33 8.24
N HIS A 233 -14.29 7.80 9.44
CA HIS A 233 -15.59 7.48 10.04
C HIS A 233 -16.76 8.05 9.23
N LYS A 234 -16.58 9.23 8.62
CA LYS A 234 -17.57 9.82 7.71
C LYS A 234 -17.80 8.94 6.48
N LEU A 235 -16.75 8.33 5.91
CA LEU A 235 -16.88 7.36 4.81
C LEU A 235 -17.63 6.09 5.24
N LYS A 236 -17.40 5.59 6.45
CA LYS A 236 -18.17 4.45 6.99
C LYS A 236 -19.62 4.79 7.33
N GLY A 237 -19.95 6.07 7.52
CA GLY A 237 -21.28 6.53 7.95
C GLY A 237 -21.48 6.61 9.47
N ASP A 238 -20.42 6.40 10.26
CA ASP A 238 -20.46 6.49 11.72
C ASP A 238 -20.30 7.94 12.19
N LEU A 239 -21.38 8.71 12.08
CA LEU A 239 -21.37 10.15 12.41
C LEU A 239 -21.03 10.44 13.88
N THR A 240 -21.35 9.53 14.80
CA THR A 240 -21.05 9.68 16.24
C THR A 240 -19.54 9.66 16.50
N MET A 241 -18.84 8.63 16.02
CA MET A 241 -17.38 8.52 16.16
C MET A 241 -16.65 9.61 15.36
N CYS A 242 -17.21 10.02 14.22
CA CYS A 242 -16.73 11.18 13.48
C CYS A 242 -16.75 12.45 14.33
N SER A 243 -17.86 12.73 15.03
CA SER A 243 -17.97 13.89 15.92
C SER A 243 -17.00 13.83 17.12
N GLU A 244 -16.76 12.64 17.68
CA GLU A 244 -15.79 12.46 18.77
C GLU A 244 -14.35 12.70 18.30
N ALA A 245 -13.99 12.22 17.12
CA ALA A 245 -12.68 12.44 16.52
C ALA A 245 -12.45 13.94 16.22
N LEU A 246 -13.44 14.62 15.63
CA LEU A 246 -13.39 16.08 15.40
C LEU A 246 -13.27 16.86 16.71
N LEU A 247 -13.97 16.47 17.76
CA LEU A 247 -13.82 17.09 19.08
C LEU A 247 -12.39 16.97 19.61
N LYS A 248 -11.76 15.80 19.47
CA LYS A 248 -10.35 15.59 19.87
C LYS A 248 -9.39 16.41 19.01
N GLN A 249 -9.66 16.53 17.71
CA GLN A 249 -8.91 17.41 16.81
C GLN A 249 -9.02 18.88 17.24
N VAL A 250 -10.23 19.40 17.47
CA VAL A 250 -10.46 20.78 17.90
C VAL A 250 -9.74 21.06 19.23
N ARG A 251 -9.84 20.14 20.20
CA ARG A 251 -9.13 20.26 21.49
C ARG A 251 -7.61 20.28 21.34
N SER A 252 -7.04 19.51 20.40
CA SER A 252 -5.60 19.52 20.15
C SER A 252 -5.09 20.87 19.58
N TYR A 253 -5.96 21.62 18.91
CA TYR A 253 -5.64 22.97 18.44
C TYR A 253 -5.86 24.05 19.52
N GLN A 254 -6.69 23.79 20.54
CA GLN A 254 -6.96 24.70 21.67
C GLN A 254 -5.75 24.77 22.62
N GLY A 255 -4.70 25.48 22.20
CA GLY A 255 -3.52 25.82 23.02
C GLY A 255 -3.36 27.32 23.22
N SER A 256 -2.44 27.72 24.11
CA SER A 256 -2.15 29.11 24.49
C SER A 256 -1.79 30.03 23.33
N ASP A 257 -1.27 29.47 22.23
CA ASP A 257 -0.78 30.24 21.07
C ASP A 257 -1.72 30.20 19.86
N LEU A 258 -2.95 29.68 20.02
CA LEU A 258 -3.94 29.59 18.93
C LEU A 258 -4.18 30.94 18.25
N TRP A 259 -4.24 32.02 19.03
CA TRP A 259 -4.54 33.37 18.54
C TRP A 259 -3.33 34.07 17.90
N LYS A 260 -2.12 33.52 18.07
CA LYS A 260 -0.89 34.08 17.52
C LYS A 260 -0.53 33.46 16.16
N ASP A 261 -0.89 32.19 15.97
CA ASP A 261 -0.63 31.45 14.72
C ASP A 261 -1.88 31.46 13.83
N ARG A 262 -1.81 32.24 12.74
CA ARG A 262 -2.91 32.40 11.78
C ARG A 262 -3.27 31.10 11.08
N ASP A 263 -2.32 30.23 10.79
CA ASP A 263 -2.59 28.99 10.05
C ASP A 263 -3.17 27.92 10.97
N ARG A 264 -2.70 27.86 12.22
CA ARG A 264 -3.35 27.04 13.25
C ARG A 264 -4.78 27.48 13.52
N PHE A 265 -5.04 28.79 13.57
CA PHE A 265 -6.40 29.33 13.71
C PHE A 265 -7.32 28.92 12.55
N LYS A 266 -6.83 28.97 11.29
CA LYS A 266 -7.61 28.49 10.13
C LYS A 266 -7.95 27.00 10.25
N LYS A 267 -6.98 26.15 10.58
CA LYS A 267 -7.19 24.70 10.79
C LYS A 267 -8.22 24.45 11.91
N PHE A 268 -8.13 25.19 13.01
CA PHE A 268 -9.09 25.14 14.11
C PHE A 268 -10.51 25.56 13.68
N ALA A 269 -10.64 26.68 12.98
CA ALA A 269 -11.94 27.19 12.52
C ALA A 269 -12.61 26.21 11.55
N HIS A 270 -11.82 25.61 10.65
CA HIS A 270 -12.31 24.61 9.71
C HIS A 270 -12.79 23.34 10.43
N ALA A 271 -11.99 22.78 11.34
CA ALA A 271 -12.39 21.60 12.13
C ALA A 271 -13.62 21.88 13.00
N SER A 272 -13.74 23.10 13.53
CA SER A 272 -14.92 23.51 14.31
C SER A 272 -16.18 23.64 13.45
N LEU A 273 -16.04 24.15 12.22
CA LEU A 273 -17.14 24.23 11.25
C LEU A 273 -17.63 22.83 10.87
N GLU A 274 -16.72 21.90 10.55
CA GLU A 274 -17.06 20.52 10.21
C GLU A 274 -17.77 19.80 11.36
N LEU A 275 -17.31 20.03 12.60
CA LEU A 275 -17.96 19.48 13.79
C LEU A 275 -19.41 19.98 13.92
N CYS A 276 -19.65 21.28 13.72
CA CYS A 276 -20.98 21.85 13.77
C CYS A 276 -21.90 21.28 12.67
N GLN A 277 -21.37 21.12 11.45
CA GLN A 277 -22.12 20.51 10.34
C GLN A 277 -22.51 19.06 10.63
N ASN A 278 -21.58 18.24 11.10
CA ASN A 278 -21.87 16.86 11.47
C ASN A 278 -22.87 16.78 12.65
N ALA A 279 -22.81 17.71 13.60
CA ALA A 279 -23.77 17.78 14.70
C ALA A 279 -25.18 18.20 14.22
N THR A 280 -25.28 19.07 13.21
CA THR A 280 -26.57 19.38 12.58
C THR A 280 -27.13 18.18 11.83
N ASP A 281 -26.30 17.40 11.16
CA ASP A 281 -26.74 16.19 10.46
C ASP A 281 -27.20 15.08 11.44
N LEU A 282 -26.53 14.96 12.59
CA LEU A 282 -26.94 14.07 13.69
C LEU A 282 -28.29 14.46 14.31
N SER A 283 -28.61 15.76 14.37
CA SER A 283 -29.89 16.23 14.93
C SER A 283 -31.04 16.18 13.93
N ASN A 284 -30.78 15.89 12.66
CA ASN A 284 -31.77 15.84 11.60
C ASN A 284 -32.43 14.44 11.51
N PRO A 285 -33.72 14.27 11.86
CA PRO A 285 -34.35 12.96 12.03
C PRO A 285 -34.44 12.13 10.73
N ASN A 286 -34.37 12.75 9.55
CA ASN A 286 -34.46 12.06 8.26
C ASN A 286 -33.21 11.20 7.94
N ILE A 287 -32.02 11.61 8.38
CA ILE A 287 -30.73 10.92 8.09
C ILE A 287 -30.54 9.68 8.98
N ILE A 288 -31.09 9.72 10.21
CA ILE A 288 -31.06 8.60 11.17
C ILE A 288 -31.79 7.37 10.61
N SER A 289 -32.83 7.57 9.81
CA SER A 289 -33.60 6.49 9.18
C SER A 289 -32.80 5.75 8.08
N THR A 290 -31.96 6.46 7.33
CA THR A 290 -31.13 5.92 6.25
C THR A 290 -29.85 5.26 6.75
N ALA A 291 -29.25 5.76 7.84
CA ALA A 291 -28.05 5.18 8.43
C ALA A 291 -28.31 3.83 9.13
N LYS A 292 -29.48 3.66 9.76
CA LYS A 292 -29.91 2.39 10.37
C LYS A 292 -30.16 1.26 9.38
N MET A 293 -30.30 1.55 8.08
CA MET A 293 -30.46 0.52 7.05
C MET A 293 -29.13 0.01 6.47
N ARG A 294 -27.98 0.68 6.76
CA ARG A 294 -26.67 0.32 6.18
C ARG A 294 -25.75 -0.48 7.11
N THR A 295 -26.10 -0.69 8.37
CA THR A 295 -25.30 -1.53 9.28
C THR A 295 -25.94 -2.92 9.41
N PRO A 296 -25.26 -4.02 9.02
CA PRO A 296 -25.62 -5.33 9.52
C PRO A 296 -25.34 -5.33 11.02
N LEU A 297 -26.35 -5.67 11.80
CA LEU A 297 -26.30 -5.82 13.25
C LEU A 297 -25.14 -6.75 13.66
N THR A 298 -24.00 -6.18 14.05
CA THR A 298 -23.07 -6.85 14.97
C THR A 298 -23.02 -6.05 16.25
N SER A 299 -23.86 -6.46 17.19
CA SER A 299 -23.77 -6.10 18.58
C SER A 299 -22.45 -6.61 19.16
N ILE A 300 -21.52 -5.71 19.45
CA ILE A 300 -20.48 -5.98 20.45
C ILE A 300 -20.47 -4.77 21.38
N GLY A 301 -21.21 -4.92 22.48
CA GLY A 301 -21.16 -3.99 23.59
C GLY A 301 -19.80 -4.09 24.28
N TRP A 302 -19.26 -2.93 24.65
CA TRP A 302 -18.21 -2.82 25.64
C TRP A 302 -18.69 -1.84 26.71
N THR A 303 -18.95 -2.41 27.89
CA THR A 303 -18.88 -1.73 29.19
C THR A 303 -17.43 -1.41 29.54
#